data_AF-W2KC56-F1
#
_entry.id   AF-W2KC56-F1
#
_cell.length_a   1.000
_cell.length_b   1.000
_cell.length_c   1.000
_cell.angle_alpha   90.00
_cell.angle_beta   90.00
_cell.angle_gamma   90.00
#
_symmetry.space_group_name_H-M   'P 1'
#
loop_
_entity.id
_entity.type
_entity.pdbx_description
1 polymer ?
#
loop_
_entity_poly.entity_id
_entity_poly.type
_entity_poly.pdbx_seq_one_letter_code
_entity_poly.pdbx_strand_id
1 'polypeptide(L)'
;MIDGSTVESLELGASGTIQQVVIRKSNLSFPTAVLGAGVTTIILEYNTISGPIELTKDEYKQLTNISDFRATGNTVESTGSGSSSCIKEETVGELAICIVDDVQNTNTSYYTGSPGSADNTQATGSLETQSASDTSSSRSTLSITAIALACACTVVIVVVLSFFRRFKRKASKFVDERLTFTNREDDLLGGGRRSEPELEHGPSRDSKILADMDLGKDQVILHKKLGIQGLWLGEYQDTKVVALKFVPRELNMVLEELNAVRLSYAPLRHDNIVTFLGSSWTDREEVLIVVEHMSKGSLRSVLADNKVELTWPQRLQMCKDICSGLDFIRSIQGSMLSRNLTARSVLLDAQLTCKLDIFDYASSLRTDLVPVRSFGHGDIASRAPELLKGEEITAAAEVYALGVIFCEISSRSKLFEHVSEERGHTMADIFIATEVVAQRLKPSLAEDSPAAFRELTLRCLSYMPSERPKIGEILSMISK
;
A
#
# COMPACT_ATOMS: atom_id res chain seq x y z
N MET A 1 -33.85 13.96 -20.59
CA MET A 1 -34.50 15.06 -19.84
C MET A 1 -34.58 14.58 -18.41
N ILE A 2 -33.65 15.03 -17.58
CA ILE A 2 -33.71 14.89 -16.12
C ILE A 2 -33.29 16.26 -15.58
N ASP A 3 -34.19 16.80 -14.77
CA ASP A 3 -34.24 18.14 -14.22
C ASP A 3 -33.04 18.48 -13.34
N GLY A 4 -32.69 19.77 -13.39
CA GLY A 4 -31.86 20.40 -12.37
C GLY A 4 -32.66 20.62 -11.10
N SER A 5 -32.21 20.05 -9.98
CA SER A 5 -32.42 20.56 -8.62
C SER A 5 -31.84 19.57 -7.61
N THR A 6 -30.54 19.68 -7.34
CA THR A 6 -29.90 19.32 -6.06
C THR A 6 -28.42 19.68 -6.15
N VAL A 7 -28.14 20.98 -6.22
CA VAL A 7 -26.88 21.49 -5.68
C VAL A 7 -27.12 21.56 -4.18
N GLU A 8 -26.83 20.47 -3.46
CA GLU A 8 -26.71 20.56 -2.01
C GLU A 8 -25.48 21.41 -1.70
N SER A 9 -25.76 22.65 -1.36
CA SER A 9 -24.89 23.52 -0.58
C SER A 9 -24.43 22.76 0.66
N LEU A 10 -23.16 22.33 0.66
CA LEU A 10 -22.42 21.95 1.85
C LEU A 10 -22.31 23.18 2.76
N GLU A 11 -23.34 23.43 3.57
CA GLU A 11 -23.23 24.27 4.75
C GLU A 11 -22.38 23.53 5.79
N LEU A 12 -21.06 23.71 5.69
CA LEU A 12 -20.14 23.41 6.77
C LEU A 12 -20.43 24.36 7.93
N GLY A 13 -21.11 23.83 8.95
CA GLY A 13 -21.32 24.49 10.22
C GLY A 13 -20.01 25.02 10.81
N ALA A 14 -19.96 26.34 10.96
CA ALA A 14 -19.09 27.17 11.79
C ALA A 14 -17.69 26.64 12.19
N SER A 15 -16.68 27.33 11.61
CA SER A 15 -15.33 27.59 12.13
C SER A 15 -14.22 26.56 11.86
N GLY A 16 -14.00 26.27 10.58
CA GLY A 16 -12.70 25.81 10.09
C GLY A 16 -12.32 26.60 8.84
N THR A 17 -11.58 27.70 8.98
CA THR A 17 -11.02 28.40 7.80
C THR A 17 -9.94 27.51 7.19
N ILE A 18 -10.08 27.08 5.94
CA ILE A 18 -9.05 26.31 5.24
C ILE A 18 -7.87 27.25 5.02
N GLN A 19 -6.80 27.11 5.81
CA GLN A 19 -5.62 27.97 5.71
C GLN A 19 -4.56 27.43 4.73
N GLN A 20 -4.55 26.13 4.47
CA GLN A 20 -3.52 25.48 3.66
C GLN A 20 -4.10 24.42 2.71
N VAL A 21 -3.66 24.46 1.45
CA VAL A 21 -3.98 23.46 0.43
C VAL A 21 -2.70 22.87 -0.16
N VAL A 22 -2.58 21.54 -0.12
CA VAL A 22 -1.41 20.81 -0.63
C VAL A 22 -1.88 19.69 -1.55
N ILE A 23 -1.49 19.75 -2.82
CA ILE A 23 -1.87 18.77 -3.84
C ILE A 23 -0.61 18.19 -4.46
N ARG A 24 -0.48 16.86 -4.45
CA ARG A 24 0.70 16.16 -4.94
C ARG A 24 0.34 14.99 -5.86
N LYS A 25 1.15 14.75 -6.90
CA LYS A 25 1.08 13.57 -7.78
C LYS A 25 -0.32 13.22 -8.29
N SER A 26 -1.12 14.24 -8.59
CA SER A 26 -2.52 14.09 -8.98
C SER A 26 -2.75 14.60 -10.41
N ASN A 27 -3.79 14.10 -11.06
CA ASN A 27 -4.28 14.68 -12.33
C ASN A 27 -5.52 15.52 -12.01
N LEU A 28 -5.47 16.82 -12.27
CA LEU A 28 -6.52 17.77 -11.88
C LEU A 28 -6.57 19.00 -12.78
N SER A 29 -7.71 19.69 -12.78
CA SER A 29 -7.78 21.08 -13.20
C SER A 29 -7.24 22.01 -12.09
N PHE A 30 -6.84 23.21 -12.45
CA PHE A 30 -6.34 24.19 -11.47
C PHE A 30 -7.43 24.51 -10.43
N PRO A 31 -7.13 24.48 -9.10
CA PRO A 31 -8.13 24.57 -8.05
C PRO A 31 -8.60 26.02 -7.81
N THR A 32 -9.37 26.57 -8.74
CA THR A 32 -9.90 27.95 -8.67
C THR A 32 -10.86 28.17 -7.50
N ALA A 33 -11.65 27.15 -7.13
CA ALA A 33 -12.62 27.22 -6.03
C ALA A 33 -12.01 27.50 -4.64
N VAL A 34 -10.70 27.34 -4.50
CA VAL A 34 -9.95 27.60 -3.25
C VAL A 34 -9.56 29.08 -3.15
N LEU A 35 -9.52 29.80 -4.27
CA LEU A 35 -9.22 31.23 -4.32
C LEU A 35 -10.39 31.99 -3.66
N GLY A 36 -10.08 32.82 -2.66
CA GLY A 36 -11.08 33.60 -1.92
C GLY A 36 -11.59 32.98 -0.61
N ALA A 37 -11.26 31.72 -0.30
CA ALA A 37 -11.71 31.02 0.91
C ALA A 37 -10.87 31.29 2.19
N GLY A 38 -10.06 32.34 2.22
CA GLY A 38 -9.15 32.66 3.34
C GLY A 38 -7.89 31.79 3.41
N VAL A 39 -7.53 31.14 2.29
CA VAL A 39 -6.36 30.26 2.17
C VAL A 39 -5.08 31.09 2.09
N THR A 40 -4.10 30.77 2.93
CA THR A 40 -2.81 31.49 3.01
C THR A 40 -1.65 30.73 2.39
N THR A 41 -1.80 29.41 2.17
CA THR A 41 -0.76 28.54 1.61
C THR A 41 -1.32 27.60 0.53
N ILE A 42 -0.72 27.58 -0.66
CA ILE A 42 -1.03 26.62 -1.73
C ILE A 42 0.26 25.96 -2.21
N ILE A 43 0.33 24.63 -2.15
CA ILE A 43 1.49 23.85 -2.59
C ILE A 43 1.05 22.82 -3.62
N LEU A 44 1.56 22.92 -4.84
CA LEU A 44 1.34 22.02 -5.97
C LEU A 44 2.66 21.34 -6.33
N GLU A 45 2.80 20.03 -6.09
CA GLU A 45 4.03 19.29 -6.42
C GLU A 45 3.78 18.06 -7.30
N TYR A 46 4.49 17.96 -8.43
CA TYR A 46 4.48 16.80 -9.32
C TYR A 46 3.10 16.42 -9.87
N ASN A 47 2.21 17.38 -10.10
CA ASN A 47 0.87 17.13 -10.65
C ASN A 47 0.85 17.22 -12.18
N THR A 48 -0.08 16.50 -12.80
CA THR A 48 -0.50 16.71 -14.18
C THR A 48 -1.69 17.65 -14.17
N ILE A 49 -1.51 18.90 -14.59
CA ILE A 49 -2.57 19.90 -14.60
C ILE A 49 -3.17 19.96 -16.00
N SER A 50 -4.48 19.73 -16.12
CA SER A 50 -5.17 19.91 -17.39
C SER A 50 -5.19 21.40 -17.75
N GLY A 51 -4.61 21.76 -18.90
CA GLY A 51 -4.48 23.14 -19.37
C GLY A 51 -5.44 23.51 -20.51
N PRO A 52 -5.58 24.82 -20.83
CA PRO A 52 -4.89 25.98 -20.22
C PRO A 52 -5.49 26.41 -18.86
N ILE A 53 -4.65 26.98 -17.99
CA ILE A 53 -5.11 27.52 -16.69
C ILE A 53 -5.63 28.94 -16.93
N GLU A 54 -6.95 29.11 -16.89
CA GLU A 54 -7.62 30.40 -17.09
C GLU A 54 -8.16 30.94 -15.77
N LEU A 55 -7.78 32.17 -15.41
CA LEU A 55 -8.26 32.88 -14.22
C LEU A 55 -8.84 34.24 -14.60
N THR A 56 -9.92 34.65 -13.94
CA THR A 56 -10.41 36.03 -14.01
C THR A 56 -9.42 36.99 -13.33
N LYS A 57 -9.53 38.29 -13.63
CA LYS A 57 -8.70 39.33 -12.99
C LYS A 57 -8.79 39.31 -11.45
N ASP A 58 -9.93 38.96 -10.89
CA ASP A 58 -10.13 38.93 -9.44
C ASP A 58 -9.58 37.64 -8.81
N GLU A 59 -9.74 36.49 -9.46
CA GLU A 59 -9.10 35.23 -9.04
C GLU A 59 -7.57 35.32 -9.11
N TYR A 60 -7.02 35.97 -10.14
CA TYR A 60 -5.59 36.22 -10.24
C TYR A 60 -5.08 37.08 -9.08
N LYS A 61 -5.77 38.17 -8.74
CA LYS A 61 -5.42 38.99 -7.56
C LYS A 61 -5.45 38.17 -6.28
N GLN A 62 -6.46 37.32 -6.10
CA GLN A 62 -6.56 36.44 -4.94
C GLN A 62 -5.39 35.46 -4.86
N LEU A 63 -4.99 34.86 -5.99
CA LEU A 63 -3.82 33.98 -6.07
C LEU A 63 -2.52 34.71 -5.69
N THR A 64 -2.33 35.93 -6.18
CA THR A 64 -1.13 36.74 -5.85
C THR A 64 -1.08 37.20 -4.39
N ASN A 65 -2.22 37.21 -3.69
CA ASN A 65 -2.32 37.59 -2.29
C ASN A 65 -2.05 36.42 -1.32
N ILE A 66 -1.81 35.21 -1.84
CA ILE A 66 -1.47 34.02 -1.05
C ILE A 66 -0.02 34.12 -0.58
N SER A 67 0.20 33.89 0.72
CA SER A 67 1.48 34.12 1.39
C SER A 67 2.56 33.11 1.00
N ASP A 68 2.20 31.84 0.83
CA ASP A 68 3.12 30.76 0.46
C ASP A 68 2.53 29.94 -0.69
N PHE A 69 2.74 30.42 -1.92
CA PHE A 69 2.43 29.66 -3.14
C PHE A 69 3.67 28.95 -3.66
N ARG A 70 3.61 27.61 -3.81
CA ARG A 70 4.68 26.80 -4.40
C ARG A 70 4.14 25.88 -5.48
N ALA A 71 4.74 25.95 -6.65
CA ALA A 71 4.53 24.99 -7.72
C ALA A 71 5.89 24.38 -8.08
N THR A 72 6.03 23.05 -7.96
CA THR A 72 7.29 22.35 -8.26
C THR A 72 7.05 21.06 -9.05
N GLY A 73 7.63 20.96 -10.24
CA GLY A 73 7.61 19.75 -11.05
C GLY A 73 6.25 19.37 -11.61
N ASN A 74 5.31 20.33 -11.71
CA ASN A 74 4.00 20.10 -12.32
C ASN A 74 4.11 20.13 -13.85
N THR A 75 3.37 19.27 -14.54
CA THR A 75 3.28 19.23 -16.00
C THR A 75 1.90 19.70 -16.44
N VAL A 76 1.81 20.74 -17.27
CA VAL A 76 0.54 21.22 -17.81
C VAL A 76 0.26 20.53 -19.15
N GLU A 77 -0.76 19.69 -19.22
CA GLU A 77 -1.19 19.03 -20.45
C GLU A 77 -2.21 19.91 -21.18
N SER A 78 -1.79 20.57 -22.25
CA SER A 78 -2.69 21.34 -23.12
C SER A 78 -3.51 20.38 -23.99
N THR A 79 -4.74 20.07 -23.57
CA THR A 79 -5.70 19.40 -24.45
C THR A 79 -6.18 20.41 -25.49
N GLY A 80 -5.67 20.31 -26.71
CA GLY A 80 -5.77 21.36 -27.73
C GLY A 80 -7.19 21.80 -28.10
N SER A 81 -7.47 23.08 -27.86
CA SER A 81 -7.98 24.05 -28.83
C SER A 81 -7.65 25.44 -28.28
N GLY A 82 -6.95 26.28 -29.05
CA GLY A 82 -6.44 27.57 -28.59
C GLY A 82 -7.53 28.41 -27.91
N SER A 83 -7.30 28.77 -26.66
CA SER A 83 -8.08 29.77 -25.94
C SER A 83 -7.86 31.13 -26.59
N SER A 84 -8.86 31.59 -27.35
CA SER A 84 -8.86 32.89 -28.02
C SER A 84 -9.25 34.06 -27.09
N SER A 85 -9.33 33.84 -25.78
CA SER A 85 -9.75 34.82 -24.77
C SER A 85 -8.63 35.27 -23.84
N CYS A 86 -7.39 34.81 -24.04
CA CYS A 86 -6.28 35.19 -23.17
C CYS A 86 -5.86 36.65 -23.35
N ILE A 87 -6.12 37.47 -22.36
CA ILE A 87 -5.79 38.91 -22.41
C ILE A 87 -4.35 39.12 -21.98
N LYS A 88 -3.89 38.35 -21.01
CA LYS A 88 -2.54 38.46 -20.47
C LYS A 88 -2.08 37.13 -19.91
N GLU A 89 -0.89 36.68 -20.30
CA GLU A 89 -0.25 35.51 -19.72
C GLU A 89 0.74 35.94 -18.64
N GLU A 90 0.61 35.40 -17.44
CA GLU A 90 1.52 35.64 -16.31
C GLU A 90 2.01 34.31 -15.73
N THR A 91 3.26 34.30 -15.26
CA THR A 91 3.87 33.11 -14.65
C THR A 91 3.89 33.26 -13.14
N VAL A 92 3.25 32.32 -12.44
CA VAL A 92 3.27 32.25 -10.97
C VAL A 92 3.94 30.95 -10.56
N GLY A 93 5.15 31.05 -9.98
CA GLY A 93 6.02 29.90 -9.73
C GLY A 93 6.52 29.28 -11.04
N GLU A 94 6.22 27.99 -11.25
CA GLU A 94 6.54 27.24 -12.49
C GLU A 94 5.31 27.10 -13.42
N LEU A 95 4.16 27.72 -13.11
CA LEU A 95 2.92 27.60 -13.89
C LEU A 95 2.67 28.85 -14.74
N ALA A 96 2.31 28.63 -16.01
CA ALA A 96 1.79 29.68 -16.89
C ALA A 96 0.28 29.81 -16.70
N ILE A 97 -0.18 31.03 -16.41
CA ILE A 97 -1.57 31.36 -16.11
C ILE A 97 -2.06 32.38 -17.14
N CYS A 98 -3.20 32.09 -17.73
CA CYS A 98 -3.89 32.97 -18.64
C CYS A 98 -4.97 33.78 -17.91
N ILE A 99 -4.93 35.11 -18.01
CA ILE A 99 -5.93 36.02 -17.43
C ILE A 99 -7.00 36.32 -18.47
N VAL A 100 -8.26 36.06 -18.13
CA VAL A 100 -9.45 36.28 -18.96
C VAL A 100 -10.36 37.39 -18.37
N ASP A 101 -11.14 38.07 -19.22
CA ASP A 101 -12.13 39.06 -18.78
C ASP A 101 -13.41 38.37 -18.30
N ASP A 102 -14.07 38.98 -17.32
CA ASP A 102 -15.29 38.47 -16.71
C ASP A 102 -16.47 38.66 -17.68
N VAL A 103 -16.83 37.63 -18.45
CA VAL A 103 -17.92 37.71 -19.43
C VAL A 103 -19.27 37.55 -18.72
N GLN A 104 -19.84 38.67 -18.27
CA GLN A 104 -21.29 38.79 -18.11
C GLN A 104 -21.94 38.77 -19.50
N ASN A 105 -22.70 37.72 -19.78
CA ASN A 105 -23.28 37.44 -21.08
C ASN A 105 -24.36 38.47 -21.50
N THR A 106 -24.11 39.29 -22.54
CA THR A 106 -25.18 39.91 -23.35
C THR A 106 -24.74 40.19 -24.80
N ASN A 107 -25.39 39.51 -25.75
CA ASN A 107 -25.81 39.87 -27.12
C ASN A 107 -25.06 40.92 -28.00
N THR A 108 -24.95 40.55 -29.29
CA THR A 108 -25.02 41.37 -30.55
C THR A 108 -23.77 42.08 -31.11
N SER A 109 -23.24 41.49 -32.19
CA SER A 109 -23.05 42.06 -33.56
C SER A 109 -22.00 43.14 -33.93
N TYR A 110 -21.46 42.94 -35.16
CA TYR A 110 -20.84 43.85 -36.15
C TYR A 110 -19.29 44.01 -36.24
N TYR A 111 -18.75 43.39 -37.30
CA TYR A 111 -17.87 43.93 -38.37
C TYR A 111 -16.55 44.71 -38.11
N THR A 112 -15.57 44.28 -38.94
CA THR A 112 -14.41 44.98 -39.57
C THR A 112 -13.07 45.21 -38.83
N GLY A 113 -11.97 44.77 -39.46
CA GLY A 113 -10.77 45.60 -39.65
C GLY A 113 -9.40 45.04 -39.21
N SER A 114 -8.64 44.45 -40.13
CA SER A 114 -7.15 44.51 -40.19
C SER A 114 -6.68 45.96 -40.50
N PRO A 115 -5.38 46.37 -40.46
CA PRO A 115 -4.16 45.58 -40.78
C PRO A 115 -2.80 45.93 -40.10
N GLY A 116 -1.79 45.06 -40.34
CA GLY A 116 -0.35 45.37 -40.54
C GLY A 116 0.55 45.55 -39.29
N SER A 117 1.88 45.32 -39.28
CA SER A 117 2.89 44.83 -40.23
C SER A 117 4.26 44.71 -39.49
N ALA A 118 5.14 43.85 -40.01
CA ALA A 118 6.62 43.97 -40.15
C ALA A 118 7.60 43.75 -38.96
N ASP A 119 8.32 42.62 -39.07
CA ASP A 119 9.78 42.46 -39.31
C ASP A 119 10.90 42.88 -38.32
N ASN A 120 11.81 41.89 -38.18
CA ASN A 120 13.28 41.92 -38.31
C ASN A 120 14.25 41.93 -37.09
N THR A 121 14.82 40.73 -36.86
CA THR A 121 16.24 40.30 -36.97
C THR A 121 17.44 41.01 -36.27
N GLN A 122 18.38 40.11 -35.89
CA GLN A 122 19.85 40.21 -35.75
C GLN A 122 20.41 40.78 -34.44
N ALA A 123 21.61 40.41 -33.93
CA ALA A 123 22.57 39.29 -34.01
C ALA A 123 23.86 39.79 -33.29
N THR A 124 24.84 38.89 -33.09
CA THR A 124 26.29 39.14 -32.79
C THR A 124 26.66 39.40 -31.32
N GLY A 125 27.81 38.95 -30.78
CA GLY A 125 28.95 38.22 -31.32
C GLY A 125 30.11 38.19 -30.30
N SER A 126 30.72 37.00 -30.15
CA SER A 126 32.14 36.64 -29.91
C SER A 126 33.12 37.43 -29.01
N LEU A 127 33.84 36.59 -28.26
CA LEU A 127 35.02 36.72 -27.39
C LEU A 127 36.34 37.09 -28.12
N GLU A 128 37.21 37.87 -27.48
CA GLU A 128 38.68 37.71 -27.54
C GLU A 128 39.35 38.13 -26.22
N THR A 129 40.53 37.54 -25.99
CA THR A 129 41.29 37.42 -24.73
C THR A 129 42.46 38.40 -24.70
N GLN A 130 42.92 38.84 -23.52
CA GLN A 130 44.36 39.00 -23.23
C GLN A 130 44.67 39.16 -21.74
N SER A 131 45.80 38.57 -21.36
CA SER A 131 46.39 38.36 -20.04
C SER A 131 47.43 39.43 -19.66
N ALA A 132 47.73 39.59 -18.36
CA ALA A 132 48.99 40.14 -17.86
C ALA A 132 49.33 39.61 -16.45
N SER A 133 50.62 39.34 -16.24
CA SER A 133 51.34 38.95 -15.01
C SER A 133 51.63 40.20 -14.11
N ASP A 134 52.13 40.20 -12.86
CA ASP A 134 53.20 39.44 -12.19
C ASP A 134 53.22 39.64 -10.64
N THR A 135 53.73 38.62 -9.93
CA THR A 135 54.45 38.50 -8.63
C THR A 135 54.36 39.52 -7.46
N SER A 136 54.18 39.04 -6.20
CA SER A 136 55.28 38.72 -5.23
C SER A 136 54.84 38.48 -3.75
N SER A 137 55.39 37.41 -3.13
CA SER A 137 55.78 37.19 -1.69
C SER A 137 54.75 37.39 -0.54
N SER A 138 54.75 36.71 0.63
CA SER A 138 55.37 35.50 1.19
C SER A 138 54.74 35.23 2.58
N ARG A 139 54.74 33.96 3.03
CA ARG A 139 54.66 33.46 4.43
C ARG A 139 53.36 33.66 5.25
N SER A 140 52.49 32.63 5.25
CA SER A 140 51.97 31.94 6.45
C SER A 140 50.81 30.97 6.10
N THR A 141 51.07 29.87 5.40
CA THR A 141 50.00 28.98 4.88
C THR A 141 50.20 27.50 5.22
N LEU A 142 50.85 27.19 6.35
CA LEU A 142 51.07 25.78 6.76
C LEU A 142 50.24 25.31 7.97
N SER A 143 49.55 26.21 8.69
CA SER A 143 48.64 25.80 9.78
C SER A 143 47.16 25.95 9.41
N ILE A 144 46.83 26.76 8.39
CA ILE A 144 45.44 27.00 7.99
C ILE A 144 44.91 25.88 7.08
N THR A 145 45.77 25.26 6.27
CA THR A 145 45.39 24.17 5.36
C THR A 145 45.09 22.86 6.08
N ALA A 146 45.83 22.54 7.15
CA ALA A 146 45.58 21.34 7.96
C ALA A 146 44.28 21.45 8.79
N ILE A 147 44.00 22.63 9.36
CA ILE A 147 42.75 22.88 10.08
C ILE A 147 41.55 22.90 9.11
N ALA A 148 41.72 23.48 7.92
CA ALA A 148 40.67 23.45 6.90
C ALA A 148 40.34 22.03 6.42
N LEU A 149 41.35 21.16 6.25
CA LEU A 149 41.16 19.75 5.90
C LEU A 149 40.48 18.96 7.02
N ALA A 150 40.87 19.18 8.28
CA ALA A 150 40.21 18.54 9.43
C ALA A 150 38.75 18.99 9.57
N CYS A 151 38.47 20.28 9.38
CA CYS A 151 37.11 20.83 9.37
C CYS A 151 36.29 20.30 8.18
N ALA A 152 36.89 20.15 7.00
CA ALA A 152 36.21 19.56 5.85
C ALA A 152 35.86 18.09 6.10
N CYS A 153 36.78 17.30 6.66
CA CYS A 153 36.53 15.91 7.01
C CYS A 153 35.46 15.74 8.09
N THR A 154 35.44 16.59 9.13
CA THR A 154 34.39 16.54 10.15
C THR A 154 33.03 16.95 9.60
N VAL A 155 32.98 17.95 8.71
CA VAL A 155 31.73 18.33 8.02
C VAL A 155 31.24 17.19 7.14
N VAL A 156 32.12 16.52 6.38
CA VAL A 156 31.74 15.35 5.56
C VAL A 156 31.24 14.20 6.43
N ILE A 157 31.90 13.89 7.56
CA ILE A 157 31.45 12.85 8.48
C ILE A 157 30.10 13.22 9.12
N VAL A 158 29.88 14.48 9.49
CA VAL A 158 28.59 14.95 10.02
C VAL A 158 27.51 14.91 8.93
N VAL A 159 27.82 15.22 7.67
CA VAL A 159 26.89 15.09 6.54
C VAL A 159 26.58 13.62 6.28
N VAL A 160 27.56 12.72 6.29
CA VAL A 160 27.36 11.28 6.12
C VAL A 160 26.59 10.68 7.29
N LEU A 161 26.92 11.03 8.54
CA LEU A 161 26.18 10.58 9.73
C LEU A 161 24.79 11.19 9.82
N SER A 162 24.59 12.43 9.37
CA SER A 162 23.26 13.04 9.28
C SER A 162 22.46 12.47 8.11
N PHE A 163 23.10 12.06 7.02
CA PHE A 163 22.50 11.31 5.92
C PHE A 163 22.12 9.91 6.36
N PHE A 164 23.00 9.16 7.04
CA PHE A 164 22.69 7.85 7.64
C PHE A 164 21.67 7.96 8.78
N ARG A 165 21.68 9.03 9.59
CA ARG A 165 20.63 9.30 10.57
C ARG A 165 19.32 9.71 9.91
N ARG A 166 19.33 10.44 8.78
CA ARG A 166 18.14 10.72 7.96
C ARG A 166 17.67 9.45 7.24
N PHE A 167 18.56 8.54 6.86
CA PHE A 167 18.21 7.26 6.25
C PHE A 167 17.62 6.30 7.28
N LYS A 168 18.20 6.22 8.49
CA LYS A 168 17.61 5.50 9.64
C LYS A 168 16.32 6.15 10.13
N ARG A 169 16.23 7.49 10.15
CA ARG A 169 14.98 8.21 10.49
C ARG A 169 13.95 8.11 9.37
N LYS A 170 14.34 7.98 8.09
CA LYS A 170 13.41 7.66 7.00
C LYS A 170 12.96 6.20 7.07
N ALA A 171 13.85 5.25 7.37
CA ALA A 171 13.46 3.86 7.62
C ALA A 171 12.57 3.70 8.86
N SER A 172 12.70 4.55 9.87
CA SER A 172 11.83 4.58 11.06
C SER A 172 10.64 5.54 10.96
N LYS A 173 10.58 6.42 9.95
CA LYS A 173 9.43 7.32 9.65
C LYS A 173 8.67 6.94 8.38
N PHE A 174 9.08 5.87 7.70
CA PHE A 174 8.35 5.29 6.56
C PHE A 174 7.46 4.12 6.98
N VAL A 175 7.16 4.00 8.28
CA VAL A 175 6.27 2.94 8.82
C VAL A 175 5.15 3.56 9.66
N ASP A 176 4.96 4.88 9.66
CA ASP A 176 3.94 5.50 10.51
C ASP A 176 3.36 6.76 9.86
N GLU A 177 2.61 6.58 8.76
CA GLU A 177 1.58 7.55 8.31
C GLU A 177 0.79 7.00 7.11
N ARG A 178 -0.20 6.13 7.35
CA ARG A 178 -1.33 5.96 6.41
C ARG A 178 -2.52 5.19 6.99
N LEU A 179 -3.05 5.63 8.14
CA LEU A 179 -4.32 5.14 8.67
C LEU A 179 -5.15 6.28 9.26
N THR A 180 -5.36 7.33 8.47
CA THR A 180 -6.48 8.26 8.65
C THR A 180 -6.89 8.76 7.26
N PHE A 181 -8.11 8.45 6.84
CA PHE A 181 -9.02 9.19 5.93
C PHE A 181 -10.00 8.26 5.18
N THR A 182 -11.16 8.11 5.82
CA THR A 182 -12.55 8.24 5.35
C THR A 182 -13.06 7.64 4.03
N ASN A 183 -14.22 7.00 4.23
CA ASN A 183 -15.43 6.93 3.39
C ASN A 183 -15.32 6.28 2.02
N ARG A 184 -15.87 5.07 1.96
CA ARG A 184 -16.81 4.68 0.91
C ARG A 184 -17.89 3.78 1.52
N GLU A 185 -19.11 4.29 1.48
CA GLU A 185 -20.32 3.50 1.53
C GLU A 185 -20.31 2.57 0.30
N ASP A 186 -20.60 1.28 0.51
CA ASP A 186 -21.20 0.39 -0.48
C ASP A 186 -21.79 -0.82 0.28
N ASP A 187 -23.05 -0.63 0.68
CA ASP A 187 -24.19 -1.47 0.35
C ASP A 187 -24.13 -2.98 0.66
N LEU A 188 -24.64 -3.38 1.84
CA LEU A 188 -25.39 -4.63 2.04
C LEU A 188 -26.40 -4.48 3.20
N LEU A 189 -27.40 -3.63 3.00
CA LEU A 189 -28.63 -3.67 3.80
C LEU A 189 -29.56 -4.78 3.29
N GLY A 190 -29.40 -5.98 3.84
CA GLY A 190 -30.40 -7.05 3.81
C GLY A 190 -31.24 -7.06 5.08
N GLY A 191 -32.01 -5.99 5.33
CA GLY A 191 -32.89 -5.88 6.49
C GLY A 191 -34.08 -6.82 6.42
N GLY A 192 -34.07 -7.86 7.25
CA GLY A 192 -35.23 -8.72 7.52
C GLY A 192 -35.57 -8.73 9.01
N ARG A 193 -36.38 -7.76 9.48
CA ARG A 193 -37.08 -7.88 10.77
C ARG A 193 -38.23 -8.88 10.63
N ARG A 194 -38.25 -9.94 11.45
CA ARG A 194 -39.49 -10.43 12.09
C ARG A 194 -39.27 -11.45 13.21
N SER A 195 -39.75 -11.04 14.39
CA SER A 195 -40.41 -11.79 15.48
C SER A 195 -39.63 -12.88 16.23
N GLU A 196 -39.29 -12.53 17.48
CA GLU A 196 -39.04 -13.46 18.59
C GLU A 196 -40.27 -14.36 18.85
N PRO A 197 -40.00 -15.62 19.24
CA PRO A 197 -40.74 -16.24 20.32
C PRO A 197 -39.79 -16.61 21.48
N GLU A 198 -40.14 -16.15 22.68
CA GLU A 198 -39.60 -16.66 23.94
C GLU A 198 -39.82 -18.18 24.02
N LEU A 199 -38.72 -18.94 24.10
CA LEU A 199 -38.73 -20.36 24.45
C LEU A 199 -37.40 -20.70 25.10
N GLU A 200 -37.44 -20.98 26.41
CA GLU A 200 -36.33 -21.44 27.22
C GLU A 200 -35.57 -22.59 26.53
N HIS A 201 -34.38 -22.28 26.01
CA HIS A 201 -33.44 -23.26 25.49
C HIS A 201 -32.08 -22.95 26.14
N GLY A 202 -31.38 -24.00 26.58
CA GLY A 202 -30.00 -23.88 27.08
C GLY A 202 -29.10 -23.11 26.10
N PRO A 203 -27.92 -22.65 26.55
CA PRO A 203 -27.09 -21.73 25.78
C PRO A 203 -26.94 -22.21 24.33
N SER A 204 -27.35 -21.38 23.37
CA SER A 204 -27.18 -21.60 21.93
C SER A 204 -25.75 -22.09 21.64
N ARG A 205 -25.55 -22.97 20.66
CA ARG A 205 -24.23 -23.53 20.31
C ARG A 205 -23.17 -22.44 20.18
N ASP A 206 -23.55 -21.29 19.63
CA ASP A 206 -22.68 -20.14 19.43
C ASP A 206 -22.29 -19.47 20.76
N SER A 207 -23.22 -19.36 21.72
CA SER A 207 -22.92 -18.80 23.05
C SER A 207 -21.91 -19.64 23.84
N LYS A 208 -21.91 -20.97 23.67
CA LYS A 208 -20.89 -21.84 24.26
C LYS A 208 -19.52 -21.61 23.61
N ILE A 209 -19.46 -21.54 22.28
CA ILE A 209 -18.21 -21.27 21.55
C ILE A 209 -17.63 -19.92 21.96
N LEU A 210 -18.47 -18.88 22.07
CA LEU A 210 -18.04 -17.55 22.48
C LEU A 210 -17.45 -17.54 23.90
N ALA A 211 -18.07 -18.27 24.83
CA ALA A 211 -17.57 -18.40 26.20
C ALA A 211 -16.23 -19.17 26.25
N ASP A 212 -16.11 -20.26 25.50
CA ASP A 212 -14.87 -21.06 25.42
C ASP A 212 -13.70 -20.28 24.80
N MET A 213 -13.99 -19.29 23.95
CA MET A 213 -13.01 -18.43 23.27
C MET A 213 -12.75 -17.10 23.99
N ASP A 214 -13.34 -16.91 25.19
CA ASP A 214 -13.02 -15.80 26.06
C ASP A 214 -11.91 -16.21 27.04
N LEU A 215 -10.72 -15.64 26.84
CA LEU A 215 -9.55 -15.97 27.66
C LEU A 215 -9.58 -15.25 29.01
N GLY A 216 -10.56 -14.40 29.26
CA GLY A 216 -10.66 -13.56 30.44
C GLY A 216 -9.80 -12.30 30.34
N LYS A 217 -10.09 -11.35 31.23
CA LYS A 217 -9.40 -10.06 31.31
C LYS A 217 -8.00 -10.23 31.92
N ASP A 218 -7.00 -9.59 31.32
CA ASP A 218 -5.60 -9.52 31.77
C ASP A 218 -4.91 -10.88 32.01
N GLN A 219 -5.42 -11.95 31.40
CA GLN A 219 -4.80 -13.28 31.48
C GLN A 219 -3.63 -13.47 30.50
N VAL A 220 -3.50 -12.56 29.52
CA VAL A 220 -2.50 -12.63 28.46
C VAL A 220 -1.42 -11.58 28.72
N ILE A 221 -0.20 -12.03 29.00
CA ILE A 221 0.93 -11.15 29.33
C ILE A 221 1.70 -10.84 28.05
N LEU A 222 1.78 -9.58 27.64
CA LEU A 222 2.52 -9.17 26.46
C LEU A 222 3.98 -8.82 26.81
N HIS A 223 4.94 -9.39 26.07
CA HIS A 223 6.37 -9.18 26.32
C HIS A 223 7.06 -8.32 25.27
N LYS A 224 6.86 -8.61 23.97
CA LYS A 224 7.66 -8.01 22.90
C LYS A 224 6.84 -7.73 21.64
N LYS A 225 6.97 -6.52 21.08
CA LYS A 225 6.41 -6.16 19.76
C LYS A 225 7.13 -6.90 18.63
N LEU A 226 6.40 -7.42 17.65
CA LEU A 226 6.94 -8.25 16.56
C LEU A 226 7.22 -7.50 15.24
N GLY A 227 7.43 -6.17 15.29
CA GLY A 227 7.79 -5.36 14.11
C GLY A 227 6.64 -5.13 13.11
N ILE A 228 5.58 -5.93 13.18
CA ILE A 228 4.28 -5.71 12.55
C ILE A 228 3.40 -4.91 13.52
N GLN A 229 2.67 -3.91 13.01
CA GLN A 229 1.79 -3.08 13.81
C GLN A 229 0.76 -3.94 14.56
N GLY A 230 0.62 -3.69 15.86
CA GLY A 230 -0.33 -4.41 16.71
C GLY A 230 0.07 -5.84 17.08
N LEU A 231 1.12 -6.44 16.50
CA LEU A 231 1.48 -7.83 16.80
C LEU A 231 2.49 -7.94 17.95
N TRP A 232 2.19 -8.79 18.93
CA TRP A 232 2.99 -8.99 20.13
C TRP A 232 3.25 -10.46 20.41
N LEU A 233 4.46 -10.77 20.88
CA LEU A 233 4.79 -12.01 21.56
C LEU A 233 4.39 -11.88 23.03
N GLY A 234 3.70 -12.89 23.56
CA GLY A 234 3.23 -12.94 24.92
C GLY A 234 3.22 -14.35 25.50
N GLU A 235 2.57 -14.47 26.65
CA GLU A 235 2.38 -15.72 27.39
C GLU A 235 0.95 -15.82 27.90
N TYR A 236 0.36 -17.02 27.78
CA TYR A 236 -0.96 -17.37 28.29
C TYR A 236 -0.88 -18.78 28.87
N GLN A 237 -1.27 -18.97 30.13
CA GLN A 237 -1.18 -20.25 30.85
C GLN A 237 0.19 -20.93 30.69
N ASP A 238 1.26 -20.20 30.98
CA ASP A 238 2.67 -20.64 30.86
C ASP A 238 3.09 -21.12 29.45
N THR A 239 2.29 -20.76 28.43
CA THR A 239 2.54 -21.11 27.03
C THR A 239 2.80 -19.84 26.22
N LYS A 240 3.83 -19.88 25.36
CA LYS A 240 4.12 -18.76 24.46
C LYS A 240 3.01 -18.60 23.42
N VAL A 241 2.55 -17.37 23.27
CA VAL A 241 1.48 -17.00 22.33
C VAL A 241 1.86 -15.77 21.52
N VAL A 242 1.14 -15.56 20.42
CA VAL A 242 1.17 -14.31 19.67
C VAL A 242 -0.20 -13.65 19.78
N ALA A 243 -0.22 -12.35 20.04
CA ALA A 243 -1.44 -11.57 20.19
C ALA A 243 -1.45 -10.39 19.21
N LEU A 244 -2.53 -10.28 18.43
CA LEU A 244 -2.86 -9.06 17.71
C LEU A 244 -3.63 -8.13 18.66
N LYS A 245 -3.02 -6.99 18.96
CA LYS A 245 -3.52 -5.95 19.86
C LYS A 245 -4.01 -4.75 19.07
N PHE A 246 -5.23 -4.33 19.32
CA PHE A 246 -5.80 -3.09 18.78
C PHE A 246 -6.70 -2.40 19.80
N VAL A 247 -6.92 -1.11 19.58
CA VAL A 247 -7.79 -0.28 20.42
C VAL A 247 -9.11 -0.08 19.66
N PRO A 248 -10.25 -0.49 20.22
CA PRO A 248 -11.55 -0.24 19.62
C PRO A 248 -11.89 1.25 19.57
N ARG A 249 -12.60 1.70 18.52
CA ARG A 249 -13.14 3.07 18.45
C ARG A 249 -14.37 3.24 19.33
N GLU A 250 -15.25 2.23 19.34
CA GLU A 250 -16.48 2.19 20.13
C GLU A 250 -16.68 0.79 20.75
N LEU A 251 -16.80 0.71 22.09
CA LEU A 251 -16.81 -0.55 22.84
C LEU A 251 -17.95 -1.52 22.45
N ASN A 252 -19.16 -0.99 22.23
CA ASN A 252 -20.33 -1.82 21.93
C ASN A 252 -20.29 -2.42 20.51
N MET A 253 -19.81 -1.64 19.53
CA MET A 253 -19.62 -2.10 18.15
C MET A 253 -18.54 -3.20 18.09
N VAL A 254 -17.52 -3.10 18.95
CA VAL A 254 -16.42 -4.06 18.98
C VAL A 254 -16.79 -5.41 19.60
N LEU A 255 -17.76 -5.50 20.51
CA LEU A 255 -18.14 -6.81 21.05
C LEU A 255 -18.82 -7.68 19.97
N GLU A 256 -19.68 -7.09 19.14
CA GLU A 256 -20.30 -7.79 18.01
C GLU A 256 -19.25 -8.19 16.96
N GLU A 257 -18.36 -7.27 16.59
CA GLU A 257 -17.25 -7.56 15.68
C GLU A 257 -16.30 -8.64 16.23
N LEU A 258 -15.98 -8.59 17.52
CA LEU A 258 -15.13 -9.56 18.20
C LEU A 258 -15.79 -10.93 18.27
N ASN A 259 -17.10 -10.98 18.54
CA ASN A 259 -17.86 -12.23 18.51
C ASN A 259 -17.93 -12.79 17.09
N ALA A 260 -18.10 -11.95 16.06
CA ALA A 260 -18.01 -12.37 14.67
C ALA A 260 -16.63 -12.94 14.33
N VAL A 261 -15.54 -12.32 14.79
CA VAL A 261 -14.17 -12.84 14.64
C VAL A 261 -14.05 -14.20 15.34
N ARG A 262 -14.46 -14.32 16.61
CA ARG A 262 -14.42 -15.57 17.38
C ARG A 262 -15.16 -16.69 16.64
N LEU A 263 -16.39 -16.43 16.18
CA LEU A 263 -17.19 -17.42 15.46
C LEU A 263 -16.60 -17.78 14.09
N SER A 264 -15.94 -16.84 13.41
CA SER A 264 -15.27 -17.11 12.13
C SER A 264 -14.02 -17.97 12.26
N TYR A 265 -13.26 -17.82 13.36
CA TYR A 265 -12.03 -18.56 13.62
C TYR A 265 -12.22 -19.86 14.39
N ALA A 266 -13.29 -19.97 15.20
CA ALA A 266 -13.61 -21.18 15.94
C ALA A 266 -13.61 -22.49 15.11
N PRO A 267 -14.13 -22.53 13.86
CA PRO A 267 -14.09 -23.74 13.05
C PRO A 267 -12.73 -24.02 12.41
N LEU A 268 -11.76 -23.10 12.46
CA LEU A 268 -10.44 -23.23 11.83
C LEU A 268 -9.48 -24.09 12.67
N ARG A 269 -9.85 -25.33 12.96
CA ARG A 269 -9.06 -26.29 13.75
C ARG A 269 -8.47 -27.38 12.87
N HIS A 270 -7.19 -27.25 12.55
CA HIS A 270 -6.45 -28.18 11.70
C HIS A 270 -4.94 -28.08 11.98
N ASP A 271 -4.19 -29.18 11.83
CA ASP A 271 -2.75 -29.23 12.15
C ASP A 271 -1.91 -28.26 11.30
N ASN A 272 -2.37 -27.93 10.09
CA ASN A 272 -1.74 -26.97 9.17
C ASN A 272 -2.43 -25.59 9.14
N ILE A 273 -3.14 -25.22 10.20
CA ILE A 273 -3.70 -23.87 10.40
C ILE A 273 -3.30 -23.39 11.77
N VAL A 274 -2.89 -22.12 11.88
CA VAL A 274 -2.51 -21.53 13.16
C VAL A 274 -3.72 -21.55 14.10
N THR A 275 -3.54 -22.18 15.25
CA THR A 275 -4.61 -22.38 16.24
C THR A 275 -5.01 -21.04 16.85
N PHE A 276 -6.26 -20.65 16.64
CA PHE A 276 -6.90 -19.58 17.40
C PHE A 276 -7.17 -20.06 18.82
N LEU A 277 -6.63 -19.35 19.81
CA LEU A 277 -6.83 -19.67 21.22
C LEU A 277 -8.05 -18.98 21.79
N GLY A 278 -8.29 -17.73 21.39
CA GLY A 278 -9.40 -16.93 21.86
C GLY A 278 -9.08 -15.44 21.81
N SER A 279 -9.90 -14.63 22.45
CA SER A 279 -9.61 -13.22 22.66
C SER A 279 -9.68 -12.81 24.12
N SER A 280 -8.94 -11.75 24.44
CA SER A 280 -8.80 -11.22 25.78
C SER A 280 -8.92 -9.70 25.75
N TRP A 281 -9.19 -9.12 26.91
CA TRP A 281 -9.22 -7.68 27.13
C TRP A 281 -8.10 -7.31 28.09
N THR A 282 -7.48 -6.16 27.83
CA THR A 282 -6.54 -5.55 28.77
C THR A 282 -7.25 -4.55 29.69
N ASP A 283 -6.60 -4.20 30.79
CA ASP A 283 -6.98 -3.09 31.68
C ASP A 283 -7.15 -1.73 30.99
N ARG A 284 -6.62 -1.57 29.78
CA ARG A 284 -6.67 -0.33 29.01
C ARG A 284 -7.71 -0.36 27.89
N GLU A 285 -8.71 -1.23 28.00
CA GLU A 285 -9.76 -1.43 27.00
C GLU A 285 -9.23 -1.87 25.62
N GLU A 286 -8.00 -2.39 25.57
CA GLU A 286 -7.41 -2.93 24.35
C GLU A 286 -7.86 -4.38 24.16
N VAL A 287 -8.19 -4.76 22.93
CA VAL A 287 -8.58 -6.12 22.55
C VAL A 287 -7.36 -6.88 22.04
N LEU A 288 -7.26 -8.14 22.47
CA LEU A 288 -6.23 -9.09 22.04
C LEU A 288 -6.89 -10.26 21.31
N ILE A 289 -6.46 -10.54 20.09
CA ILE A 289 -6.76 -11.80 19.38
C ILE A 289 -5.53 -12.69 19.51
N VAL A 290 -5.68 -13.83 20.17
CA VAL A 290 -4.55 -14.65 20.63
C VAL A 290 -4.48 -15.95 19.86
N VAL A 291 -3.28 -16.28 19.40
CA VAL A 291 -2.97 -17.48 18.61
C VAL A 291 -1.72 -18.17 19.16
N GLU A 292 -1.53 -19.44 18.78
CA GLU A 292 -0.29 -20.16 19.10
C GLU A 292 0.96 -19.46 18.53
N HIS A 293 2.09 -19.60 19.22
CA HIS A 293 3.36 -19.03 18.78
C HIS A 293 4.12 -19.96 17.82
N MET A 294 4.38 -19.46 16.62
CA MET A 294 5.12 -20.16 15.56
C MET A 294 6.62 -19.86 15.63
N SER A 295 7.38 -20.74 16.29
CA SER A 295 8.76 -20.45 16.73
C SER A 295 9.80 -20.17 15.64
N LYS A 296 9.56 -20.62 14.41
CA LYS A 296 10.47 -20.37 13.27
C LYS A 296 10.04 -19.17 12.44
N GLY A 297 8.94 -18.51 12.79
CA GLY A 297 8.41 -17.36 12.05
C GLY A 297 7.80 -17.78 10.72
N SER A 298 7.93 -16.92 9.70
CA SER A 298 7.34 -17.15 8.38
C SER A 298 8.19 -18.03 7.48
N LEU A 299 7.53 -18.72 6.54
CA LEU A 299 8.16 -19.52 5.49
C LEU A 299 9.18 -18.69 4.70
N ARG A 300 8.84 -17.44 4.38
CA ARG A 300 9.76 -16.49 3.76
C ARG A 300 11.10 -16.40 4.51
N SER A 301 11.04 -16.27 5.83
CA SER A 301 12.23 -16.11 6.68
C SER A 301 13.04 -17.40 6.73
N VAL A 302 12.36 -18.55 6.81
CA VAL A 302 12.99 -19.88 6.84
C VAL A 302 13.68 -20.20 5.51
N LEU A 303 13.05 -19.89 4.38
CA LEU A 303 13.63 -20.13 3.05
C LEU A 303 14.91 -19.31 2.85
N ALA A 304 14.89 -18.04 3.26
CA ALA A 304 16.04 -17.13 3.18
C ALA A 304 17.18 -17.45 4.17
N ASP A 305 16.93 -18.25 5.21
CA ASP A 305 17.97 -18.63 6.18
C ASP A 305 18.83 -19.78 5.64
N ASN A 306 20.01 -19.44 5.15
CA ASN A 306 21.02 -20.40 4.66
C ASN A 306 21.50 -21.39 5.73
N LYS A 307 21.25 -21.15 7.03
CA LYS A 307 21.58 -22.09 8.11
C LYS A 307 20.58 -23.22 8.24
N VAL A 308 19.37 -23.05 7.68
CA VAL A 308 18.35 -24.10 7.68
C VAL A 308 18.54 -24.93 6.42
N GLU A 309 19.12 -26.12 6.53
CA GLU A 309 19.21 -27.04 5.39
C GLU A 309 17.83 -27.67 5.14
N LEU A 310 17.33 -27.56 3.90
CA LEU A 310 16.07 -28.16 3.48
C LEU A 310 16.32 -29.13 2.33
N THR A 311 16.18 -30.41 2.65
CA THR A 311 16.16 -31.51 1.68
C THR A 311 14.86 -31.49 0.87
N TRP A 312 14.86 -32.12 -0.31
CA TRP A 312 13.65 -32.23 -1.13
C TRP A 312 12.46 -32.88 -0.42
N PRO A 313 12.62 -33.96 0.37
CA PRO A 313 11.53 -34.50 1.18
C PRO A 313 10.92 -33.46 2.14
N GLN A 314 11.73 -32.64 2.81
CA GLN A 314 11.23 -31.57 3.68
C GLN A 314 10.50 -30.50 2.89
N ARG A 315 11.02 -30.09 1.73
CA ARG A 315 10.36 -29.12 0.83
C ARG A 315 9.00 -29.64 0.37
N LEU A 316 8.90 -30.91 -0.02
CA LEU A 316 7.64 -31.54 -0.40
C LEU A 316 6.68 -31.64 0.79
N GLN A 317 7.18 -31.91 2.00
CA GLN A 317 6.36 -31.90 3.21
C GLN A 317 5.78 -30.52 3.48
N MET A 318 6.57 -29.45 3.36
CA MET A 318 6.08 -28.08 3.48
C MET A 318 4.95 -27.78 2.48
N CYS A 319 5.08 -28.23 1.23
CA CYS A 319 4.02 -28.08 0.24
C CYS A 319 2.75 -28.88 0.60
N LYS A 320 2.91 -30.12 1.11
CA LYS A 320 1.80 -30.96 1.59
C LYS A 320 1.03 -30.30 2.72
N ASP A 321 1.75 -29.80 3.71
CA ASP A 321 1.20 -29.11 4.87
C ASP A 321 0.33 -27.92 4.44
N ILE A 322 0.86 -27.06 3.56
CA ILE A 322 0.14 -25.90 3.02
C ILE A 322 -1.11 -26.34 2.27
N CYS A 323 -1.00 -27.35 1.39
CA CYS A 323 -2.15 -27.89 0.66
C CYS A 323 -3.21 -28.47 1.59
N SER A 324 -2.82 -29.17 2.65
CA SER A 324 -3.75 -29.75 3.62
C SER A 324 -4.53 -28.68 4.36
N GLY A 325 -3.86 -27.60 4.78
CA GLY A 325 -4.53 -26.45 5.41
C GLY A 325 -5.52 -25.76 4.45
N LEU A 326 -5.14 -25.56 3.19
CA LEU A 326 -6.01 -24.93 2.19
C LEU A 326 -7.21 -25.80 1.83
N ASP A 327 -7.01 -27.12 1.66
CA ASP A 327 -8.08 -28.08 1.39
C ASP A 327 -9.09 -28.12 2.54
N PHE A 328 -8.60 -28.12 3.79
CA PHE A 328 -9.46 -28.01 4.97
C PHE A 328 -10.29 -26.73 4.96
N ILE A 329 -9.68 -25.55 4.73
CA ILE A 329 -10.43 -24.28 4.66
C ILE A 329 -11.51 -24.34 3.58
N ARG A 330 -11.20 -24.93 2.42
CA ARG A 330 -12.18 -25.10 1.32
C ARG A 330 -13.31 -26.06 1.63
N SER A 331 -13.10 -27.00 2.55
CA SER A 331 -14.14 -27.93 3.00
C SER A 331 -15.19 -27.27 3.90
N ILE A 332 -14.90 -26.11 4.49
CA ILE A 332 -15.81 -25.38 5.37
C ILE A 332 -16.88 -24.65 4.54
N GLN A 333 -18.15 -24.79 4.93
CA GLN A 333 -19.28 -24.11 4.28
C GLN A 333 -19.14 -22.59 4.38
N GLY A 334 -19.29 -21.88 3.25
CA GLY A 334 -19.02 -20.44 3.18
C GLY A 334 -17.53 -20.09 3.18
N SER A 335 -16.68 -21.00 2.66
CA SER A 335 -15.22 -20.94 2.73
C SER A 335 -14.66 -19.55 2.44
N MET A 336 -13.76 -19.09 3.31
CA MET A 336 -13.04 -17.84 3.12
C MET A 336 -11.91 -18.06 2.10
N LEU A 337 -11.82 -17.16 1.11
CA LEU A 337 -10.66 -17.06 0.23
C LEU A 337 -9.57 -16.26 0.94
N SER A 338 -8.32 -16.72 0.86
CA SER A 338 -7.20 -15.94 1.37
C SER A 338 -7.05 -14.68 0.53
N ARG A 339 -7.03 -13.52 1.17
CA ARG A 339 -6.84 -12.25 0.46
C ARG A 339 -5.39 -11.97 0.11
N ASN A 340 -4.45 -12.66 0.75
CA ASN A 340 -3.03 -12.46 0.56
C ASN A 340 -2.20 -13.72 0.86
N LEU A 341 -2.47 -14.82 0.16
CA LEU A 341 -1.68 -16.05 0.30
C LEU A 341 -0.26 -15.80 -0.25
N THR A 342 0.73 -15.84 0.64
CA THR A 342 2.15 -15.62 0.30
C THR A 342 3.04 -16.47 1.20
N ALA A 343 4.34 -16.56 0.92
CA ALA A 343 5.27 -17.19 1.87
C ALA A 343 5.39 -16.42 3.20
N ARG A 344 4.84 -15.21 3.32
CA ARG A 344 4.78 -14.47 4.59
C ARG A 344 3.60 -14.90 5.47
N SER A 345 2.50 -15.36 4.83
CA SER A 345 1.28 -15.84 5.49
C SER A 345 1.33 -17.32 5.90
N VAL A 346 2.45 -18.01 5.62
CA VAL A 346 2.70 -19.38 6.08
C VAL A 346 3.72 -19.31 7.20
N LEU A 347 3.39 -19.86 8.36
CA LEU A 347 4.23 -19.87 9.56
C LEU A 347 4.74 -21.27 9.88
N LEU A 348 5.88 -21.37 10.57
CA LEU A 348 6.52 -22.63 10.90
C LEU A 348 6.74 -22.79 12.40
N ASP A 349 6.43 -24.00 12.89
CA ASP A 349 6.68 -24.41 14.26
C ASP A 349 8.15 -24.87 14.45
N ALA A 350 8.47 -25.41 15.62
CA ALA A 350 9.83 -25.86 15.92
C ALA A 350 10.29 -27.05 15.04
N GLN A 351 9.35 -27.82 14.51
CA GLN A 351 9.54 -29.03 13.71
C GLN A 351 9.53 -28.74 12.20
N LEU A 352 9.40 -27.47 11.79
CA LEU A 352 9.23 -27.04 10.40
C LEU A 352 7.89 -27.45 9.78
N THR A 353 6.87 -27.73 10.59
CA THR A 353 5.50 -27.92 10.12
C THR A 353 4.94 -26.59 9.65
N CYS A 354 4.42 -26.56 8.42
CA CYS A 354 3.79 -25.34 7.90
C CYS A 354 2.35 -25.21 8.40
N LYS A 355 1.98 -24.01 8.88
CA LYS A 355 0.62 -23.63 9.21
C LYS A 355 0.22 -22.32 8.55
N LEU A 356 -1.00 -22.25 8.05
CA LEU A 356 -1.58 -21.03 7.47
C LEU A 356 -1.93 -20.03 8.57
N ASP A 357 -1.53 -18.78 8.40
CA ASP A 357 -1.89 -17.69 9.29
C ASP A 357 -3.38 -17.34 9.16
N ILE A 358 -4.13 -17.48 10.25
CA ILE A 358 -5.56 -17.17 10.29
C ILE A 358 -5.85 -15.69 10.10
N PHE A 359 -4.90 -14.79 10.41
CA PHE A 359 -5.10 -13.34 10.27
C PHE A 359 -5.33 -12.91 8.81
N ASP A 360 -4.92 -13.72 7.82
CA ASP A 360 -5.20 -13.47 6.41
C ASP A 360 -6.62 -13.87 5.96
N TYR A 361 -7.36 -14.55 6.83
CA TYR A 361 -8.73 -15.02 6.56
C TYR A 361 -9.81 -14.18 7.26
N ALA A 362 -9.49 -13.31 8.24
CA ALA A 362 -10.50 -12.41 8.81
C ALA A 362 -10.93 -11.34 7.80
N SER A 363 -12.22 -11.36 7.43
CA SER A 363 -12.81 -10.37 6.55
C SER A 363 -12.88 -8.97 7.20
N SER A 364 -13.19 -8.90 8.49
CA SER A 364 -13.50 -7.68 9.26
C SER A 364 -12.30 -6.95 9.86
N LEU A 365 -11.24 -7.68 10.25
CA LEU A 365 -10.06 -7.08 10.91
C LEU A 365 -9.09 -6.40 9.93
N ARG A 366 -9.20 -6.68 8.62
CA ARG A 366 -8.22 -6.32 7.59
C ARG A 366 -8.73 -5.34 6.55
N THR A 367 -10.01 -4.94 6.60
CA THR A 367 -10.65 -4.07 5.60
C THR A 367 -9.89 -2.75 5.38
N ASP A 368 -9.14 -2.31 6.39
CA ASP A 368 -8.43 -1.03 6.38
C ASP A 368 -6.91 -1.14 6.10
N LEU A 369 -6.33 -2.35 6.08
CA LEU A 369 -4.88 -2.49 6.27
C LEU A 369 -4.06 -2.57 4.97
N VAL A 370 -4.64 -3.02 3.86
CA VAL A 370 -3.93 -3.05 2.58
C VAL A 370 -4.92 -2.85 1.43
N PRO A 371 -4.88 -1.71 0.71
CA PRO A 371 -5.62 -1.57 -0.53
C PRO A 371 -5.26 -2.72 -1.48
N VAL A 372 -6.24 -3.22 -2.22
CA VAL A 372 -6.10 -4.27 -3.25
C VAL A 372 -4.95 -4.00 -4.24
N ARG A 373 -4.47 -2.74 -4.32
CA ARG A 373 -3.40 -2.26 -5.22
C ARG A 373 -2.24 -1.55 -4.52
N SER A 374 -1.78 -2.01 -3.36
CA SER A 374 -0.56 -1.45 -2.75
C SER A 374 0.72 -2.04 -3.36
N PHE A 375 1.49 -1.23 -4.10
CA PHE A 375 2.84 -1.57 -4.56
C PHE A 375 3.89 -1.27 -3.47
N GLY A 376 5.06 -1.93 -3.54
CA GLY A 376 6.20 -1.73 -2.64
C GLY A 376 6.27 -2.70 -1.46
N HIS A 377 5.32 -3.64 -1.36
CA HIS A 377 5.31 -4.66 -0.30
C HIS A 377 6.05 -5.93 -0.71
N GLY A 378 6.34 -6.08 -2.01
CA GLY A 378 7.12 -7.19 -2.51
C GLY A 378 6.34 -8.50 -2.68
N ASP A 379 5.02 -8.50 -2.56
CA ASP A 379 4.17 -9.69 -2.72
C ASP A 379 3.45 -9.72 -4.08
N ILE A 380 3.69 -8.74 -4.96
CA ILE A 380 2.94 -8.62 -6.22
C ILE A 380 3.06 -9.87 -7.09
N ALA A 381 4.19 -10.57 -6.99
CA ALA A 381 4.49 -11.77 -7.76
C ALA A 381 3.56 -12.93 -7.40
N SER A 382 3.00 -12.95 -6.18
CA SER A 382 2.03 -13.96 -5.74
C SER A 382 0.61 -13.69 -6.26
N ARG A 383 0.34 -12.51 -6.85
CA ARG A 383 -0.99 -12.21 -7.39
C ARG A 383 -1.15 -12.78 -8.79
N ALA A 384 -2.26 -13.46 -9.00
CA ALA A 384 -2.62 -14.02 -10.29
C ALA A 384 -2.84 -12.93 -11.36
N PRO A 385 -2.58 -13.21 -12.66
CA PRO A 385 -2.72 -12.24 -13.74
C PRO A 385 -4.10 -11.57 -13.80
N GLU A 386 -5.18 -12.30 -13.51
CA GLU A 386 -6.54 -11.77 -13.46
C GLU A 386 -6.75 -10.77 -12.30
N LEU A 387 -6.16 -11.02 -11.13
CA LEU A 387 -6.19 -10.09 -10.00
C LEU A 387 -5.42 -8.81 -10.30
N LEU A 388 -4.31 -8.93 -11.04
CA LEU A 388 -3.52 -7.77 -11.49
C LEU A 388 -4.28 -6.91 -12.50
N LYS A 389 -5.23 -7.49 -13.25
CA LYS A 389 -6.15 -6.76 -14.14
C LYS A 389 -7.33 -6.12 -13.39
N GLY A 390 -7.52 -6.45 -12.11
CA GLY A 390 -8.59 -5.93 -11.28
C GLY A 390 -9.85 -6.79 -11.23
N GLU A 391 -9.75 -8.07 -11.60
CA GLU A 391 -10.82 -9.05 -11.40
C GLU A 391 -10.95 -9.46 -9.93
N GLU A 392 -12.04 -10.12 -9.58
CA GLU A 392 -12.33 -10.54 -8.20
C GLU A 392 -11.46 -11.73 -7.75
N ILE A 393 -11.38 -11.90 -6.42
CA ILE A 393 -10.65 -13.02 -5.80
C ILE A 393 -11.40 -14.33 -6.05
N THR A 394 -10.70 -15.29 -6.65
CA THR A 394 -11.23 -16.62 -6.95
C THR A 394 -10.36 -17.70 -6.33
N ALA A 395 -10.91 -18.92 -6.17
CA ALA A 395 -10.13 -20.07 -5.74
C ALA A 395 -8.97 -20.39 -6.71
N ALA A 396 -9.13 -20.11 -8.01
CA ALA A 396 -8.07 -20.27 -9.00
C ALA A 396 -6.93 -19.26 -8.80
N ALA A 397 -7.23 -18.03 -8.38
CA ALA A 397 -6.21 -17.04 -8.05
C ALA A 397 -5.39 -17.46 -6.82
N GLU A 398 -6.01 -18.10 -5.84
CA GLU A 398 -5.30 -18.68 -4.69
C GLU A 398 -4.39 -19.85 -5.09
N VAL A 399 -4.82 -20.69 -6.04
CA VAL A 399 -3.96 -21.75 -6.62
C VAL A 399 -2.74 -21.17 -7.34
N TYR A 400 -2.87 -20.02 -8.02
CA TYR A 400 -1.72 -19.34 -8.59
C TYR A 400 -0.73 -18.89 -7.51
N ALA A 401 -1.22 -18.26 -6.44
CA ALA A 401 -0.39 -17.86 -5.31
C ALA A 401 0.32 -19.05 -4.66
N LEU A 402 -0.35 -20.20 -4.54
CA LEU A 402 0.24 -21.45 -4.11
C LEU A 402 1.36 -21.93 -5.06
N GLY A 403 1.17 -21.83 -6.37
CA GLY A 403 2.20 -22.14 -7.36
C GLY A 403 3.44 -21.25 -7.23
N VAL A 404 3.26 -19.98 -6.86
CA VAL A 404 4.37 -19.07 -6.55
C VAL A 404 5.10 -19.53 -5.29
N ILE A 405 4.37 -19.89 -4.22
CA ILE A 405 4.98 -20.45 -2.99
C ILE A 405 5.77 -21.73 -3.31
N PHE A 406 5.27 -22.60 -4.18
CA PHE A 406 6.01 -23.80 -4.61
C PHE A 406 7.31 -23.46 -5.34
N CYS A 407 7.32 -22.42 -6.18
CA CYS A 407 8.54 -21.92 -6.79
C CYS A 407 9.52 -21.45 -5.72
N GLU A 408 9.07 -20.66 -4.74
CA GLU A 408 9.91 -20.15 -3.66
C GLU A 408 10.44 -21.26 -2.74
N ILE A 409 9.64 -22.28 -2.44
CA ILE A 409 10.10 -23.47 -1.71
C ILE A 409 11.18 -24.21 -2.52
N SER A 410 10.99 -24.33 -3.85
CA SER A 410 11.94 -25.01 -4.72
C SER A 410 13.29 -24.29 -4.78
N SER A 411 13.27 -22.97 -5.00
CA SER A 411 14.46 -22.13 -5.21
C SER A 411 15.07 -21.60 -3.92
N ARG A 412 14.31 -21.64 -2.83
CA ARG A 412 14.63 -20.97 -1.56
C ARG A 412 14.89 -19.47 -1.69
N SER A 413 14.41 -18.86 -2.75
CA SER A 413 14.58 -17.45 -3.05
C SER A 413 13.23 -16.85 -3.39
N LYS A 414 13.11 -15.55 -3.16
CA LYS A 414 11.91 -14.83 -3.52
C LYS A 414 11.72 -14.81 -5.03
N LEU A 415 10.48 -15.01 -5.47
CA LEU A 415 10.20 -14.95 -6.90
C LEU A 415 10.50 -13.54 -7.44
N PHE A 416 11.30 -13.47 -8.51
CA PHE A 416 11.76 -12.22 -9.12
C PHE A 416 12.56 -11.30 -8.18
N GLU A 417 13.31 -11.89 -7.23
CA GLU A 417 14.17 -11.13 -6.30
C GLU A 417 15.14 -10.19 -7.01
N HIS A 418 15.79 -10.65 -8.09
CA HIS A 418 16.68 -9.84 -8.93
C HIS A 418 16.03 -8.56 -9.46
N VAL A 419 14.74 -8.58 -9.80
CA VAL A 419 14.02 -7.38 -10.26
C VAL A 419 13.90 -6.36 -9.14
N SER A 420 13.67 -6.83 -7.91
CA SER A 420 13.60 -5.98 -6.72
C SER A 420 14.95 -5.35 -6.39
N GLU A 421 16.04 -6.09 -6.57
CA GLU A 421 17.41 -5.60 -6.35
C GLU A 421 17.81 -4.53 -7.37
N GLU A 422 17.43 -4.71 -8.64
CA GLU A 422 17.76 -3.76 -9.72
C GLU A 422 16.93 -2.48 -9.67
N ARG A 423 15.63 -2.58 -9.35
CA ARG A 423 14.66 -1.48 -9.55
C ARG A 423 14.14 -0.87 -8.25
N GLY A 424 14.40 -1.49 -7.11
CA GLY A 424 13.78 -1.17 -5.83
C GLY A 424 12.32 -1.65 -5.73
N HIS A 425 11.82 -1.83 -4.52
CA HIS A 425 10.57 -2.55 -4.25
C HIS A 425 9.34 -2.03 -5.02
N THR A 426 9.09 -0.72 -5.04
CA THR A 426 7.89 -0.16 -5.70
C THR A 426 7.93 -0.31 -7.23
N MET A 427 9.05 0.03 -7.86
CA MET A 427 9.17 -0.07 -9.32
C MET A 427 9.27 -1.52 -9.80
N ALA A 428 9.90 -2.38 -9.00
CA ALA A 428 9.89 -3.82 -9.23
C ALA A 428 8.47 -4.36 -9.20
N ASP A 429 7.64 -3.96 -8.22
CA ASP A 429 6.29 -4.48 -8.15
C ASP A 429 5.45 -4.03 -9.37
N ILE A 430 5.58 -2.79 -9.83
CA ILE A 430 4.90 -2.28 -11.04
C ILE A 430 5.37 -3.04 -12.30
N PHE A 431 6.68 -3.25 -12.42
CA PHE A 431 7.27 -3.99 -13.53
C PHE A 431 6.78 -5.43 -13.57
N ILE A 432 6.86 -6.15 -12.44
CA ILE A 432 6.39 -7.54 -12.33
C ILE A 432 4.92 -7.62 -12.71
N ALA A 433 4.07 -6.73 -12.17
CA ALA A 433 2.65 -6.73 -12.49
C ALA A 433 2.39 -6.58 -14.00
N THR A 434 3.09 -5.65 -14.66
CA THR A 434 2.93 -5.36 -16.08
C THR A 434 3.43 -6.53 -16.95
N GLU A 435 4.59 -7.09 -16.61
CA GLU A 435 5.21 -8.16 -17.40
C GLU A 435 4.53 -9.52 -17.22
N VAL A 436 3.99 -9.81 -16.03
CA VAL A 436 3.19 -11.01 -15.77
C VAL A 436 1.86 -10.94 -16.54
N VAL A 437 1.18 -9.79 -16.53
CA VAL A 437 -0.05 -9.58 -17.31
C VAL A 437 0.21 -9.72 -18.81
N ALA A 438 1.35 -9.20 -19.29
CA ALA A 438 1.81 -9.32 -20.67
C ALA A 438 2.39 -10.70 -21.03
N GLN A 439 2.46 -11.65 -20.09
CA GLN A 439 3.02 -13.00 -20.25
C GLN A 439 4.50 -13.03 -20.65
N ARG A 440 5.24 -11.93 -20.47
CA ARG A 440 6.67 -11.81 -20.78
C ARG A 440 7.54 -12.24 -19.61
N LEU A 441 7.01 -12.18 -18.40
CA LEU A 441 7.66 -12.67 -17.19
C LEU A 441 6.89 -13.89 -16.66
N LYS A 442 7.61 -15.01 -16.51
CA LYS A 442 7.03 -16.27 -16.01
C LYS A 442 7.81 -16.76 -14.79
N PRO A 443 7.14 -17.32 -13.78
CA PRO A 443 7.84 -17.91 -12.65
C PRO A 443 8.70 -19.10 -13.09
N SER A 444 9.84 -19.28 -12.44
CA SER A 444 10.75 -20.40 -12.66
C SER A 444 10.97 -21.18 -11.37
N LEU A 445 11.20 -22.49 -11.52
CA LEU A 445 11.57 -23.39 -10.44
C LEU A 445 13.07 -23.63 -10.43
N ALA A 446 13.59 -24.14 -9.31
CA ALA A 446 14.97 -24.61 -9.23
C ALA A 446 15.24 -25.76 -10.20
N GLU A 447 16.45 -25.82 -10.77
CA GLU A 447 16.82 -26.81 -11.78
C GLU A 447 16.77 -28.25 -11.25
N ASP A 448 17.04 -28.45 -9.96
CA ASP A 448 17.01 -29.73 -9.26
C ASP A 448 15.59 -30.21 -8.89
N SER A 449 14.55 -29.43 -9.24
CA SER A 449 13.16 -29.78 -8.95
C SER A 449 12.71 -31.06 -9.66
N PRO A 450 12.13 -32.05 -8.95
CA PRO A 450 11.59 -33.27 -9.54
C PRO A 450 10.59 -32.96 -10.66
N ALA A 451 10.62 -33.75 -11.74
CA ALA A 451 9.83 -33.50 -12.94
C ALA A 451 8.32 -33.41 -12.65
N ALA A 452 7.78 -34.33 -11.83
CA ALA A 452 6.37 -34.33 -11.46
C ALA A 452 5.97 -33.08 -10.64
N PHE A 453 6.84 -32.64 -9.71
CA PHE A 453 6.61 -31.42 -8.94
C PHE A 453 6.64 -30.17 -9.83
N ARG A 454 7.58 -30.14 -10.80
CA ARG A 454 7.68 -29.06 -11.79
C ARG A 454 6.43 -28.96 -12.65
N GLU A 455 5.95 -30.08 -13.19
CA GLU A 455 4.73 -30.12 -13.98
C GLU A 455 3.52 -29.63 -13.19
N LEU A 456 3.34 -30.12 -11.97
CA LEU A 456 2.26 -29.69 -11.07
C LEU A 456 2.32 -28.19 -10.79
N THR A 457 3.50 -27.67 -10.46
CA THR A 457 3.69 -26.25 -10.14
C THR A 457 3.39 -25.37 -11.36
N LEU A 458 3.85 -25.75 -12.55
CA LEU A 458 3.57 -25.02 -13.78
C LEU A 458 2.06 -24.99 -14.12
N ARG A 459 1.33 -26.07 -13.84
CA ARG A 459 -0.14 -26.10 -13.97
C ARG A 459 -0.83 -25.17 -12.97
N CYS A 460 -0.32 -25.04 -11.75
CA CYS A 460 -0.84 -24.07 -10.77
C CYS A 460 -0.64 -22.63 -11.26
N LEU A 461 0.43 -22.39 -12.02
CA LEU A 461 0.83 -21.09 -12.56
C LEU A 461 0.27 -20.78 -13.96
N SER A 462 -0.65 -21.61 -14.48
CA SER A 462 -1.29 -21.38 -15.77
C SER A 462 -1.91 -19.98 -15.85
N TYR A 463 -1.74 -19.30 -16.99
CA TYR A 463 -2.28 -17.96 -17.19
C TYR A 463 -3.81 -17.97 -17.10
N MET A 464 -4.45 -18.96 -17.75
CA MET A 464 -5.89 -19.14 -17.70
C MET A 464 -6.32 -19.74 -16.35
N PRO A 465 -7.21 -19.09 -15.59
CA PRO A 465 -7.68 -19.62 -14.30
C PRO A 465 -8.34 -21.00 -14.40
N SER A 466 -9.00 -21.29 -15.53
CA SER A 466 -9.69 -22.57 -15.78
C SER A 466 -8.76 -23.77 -15.98
N GLU A 467 -7.48 -23.54 -16.29
CA GLU A 467 -6.49 -24.62 -16.49
C GLU A 467 -5.83 -25.05 -15.17
N ARG A 468 -6.01 -24.24 -14.11
CA ARG A 468 -5.40 -24.50 -12.81
C ARG A 468 -6.13 -25.64 -12.09
N PRO A 469 -5.40 -26.61 -11.52
CA PRO A 469 -6.00 -27.73 -10.79
C PRO A 469 -6.70 -27.25 -9.51
N LYS A 470 -7.65 -28.03 -9.03
CA LYS A 470 -8.29 -27.78 -7.72
C LYS A 470 -7.36 -28.18 -6.58
N ILE A 471 -7.51 -27.56 -5.41
CA ILE A 471 -6.62 -27.81 -4.26
C ILE A 471 -6.55 -29.29 -3.84
N GLY A 472 -7.69 -29.99 -3.81
CA GLY A 472 -7.72 -31.43 -3.52
C GLY A 472 -7.02 -32.29 -4.57
N GLU A 473 -7.00 -31.87 -5.84
CA GLU A 473 -6.23 -32.54 -6.90
C GLU A 473 -4.73 -32.35 -6.68
N ILE A 474 -4.31 -31.13 -6.33
CA ILE A 474 -2.91 -30.81 -6.00
C ILE A 474 -2.45 -31.65 -4.82
N LEU A 475 -3.24 -31.72 -3.75
CA LEU A 475 -2.94 -32.51 -2.55
C LEU A 475 -2.80 -34.00 -2.88
N SER A 476 -3.65 -34.55 -3.74
CA SER A 476 -3.56 -35.93 -4.21
C SER A 476 -2.29 -36.17 -5.04
N MET A 477 -1.92 -35.24 -5.92
CA MET A 477 -0.74 -35.38 -6.78
C MET A 477 0.58 -35.26 -6.02
N ILE A 478 0.66 -34.36 -5.03
CA ILE A 478 1.88 -34.14 -4.25
C ILE A 478 2.11 -35.21 -3.17
N SER A 479 1.05 -35.93 -2.80
CA SER A 479 1.11 -37.00 -1.79
C SER A 479 1.55 -38.35 -2.35
N LYS A 480 1.52 -38.52 -3.68
CA LYS A 480 2.11 -39.67 -4.39
C LYS A 480 3.63 -39.52 -4.46
#